data_AF-A0A3M6A6V8-F1
#
_entry.id   AF-A0A3M6A6V8-F1
#
_cell.length_a   1.000
_cell.length_b   1.000
_cell.length_c   1.000
_cell.angle_alpha   90.00
_cell.angle_beta   90.00
_cell.angle_gamma   90.00
#
_symmetry.space_group_name_H-M   'P 1'
#
loop_
_entity.id
_entity.type
_entity.pdbx_description
1 polymer ?
#
loop_
_entity_poly.entity_id
_entity_poly.type
_entity_poly.pdbx_seq_one_letter_code
_entity_poly.pdbx_strand_id
1 'polypeptide(L)' 'MDIAPVHYLLARHFKGIYQDRGVALLWHLIATGRVECDITEPLNQYLELWVAKP' A
#
# COMPACT_ATOMS: atom_id res chain seq x y z
N MET A 1 -11.13 10.43 4.88
CA MET A 1 -10.54 9.31 4.12
C MET A 1 -9.14 9.21 4.68
N ASP A 2 -8.76 8.06 5.24
CA ASP A 2 -7.39 7.91 5.77
C ASP A 2 -6.50 7.51 4.60
N ILE A 3 -5.50 8.34 4.31
CA ILE A 3 -4.59 8.20 3.17
C ILE A 3 -3.18 8.00 3.72
N ALA A 4 -2.43 7.05 3.15
CA ALA A 4 -1.05 6.83 3.50
C ALA A 4 -0.22 6.35 2.30
N PRO A 5 1.02 6.83 2.11
CA PRO A 5 1.88 6.35 1.04
C PRO A 5 2.48 4.97 1.37
N VAL A 6 2.79 4.18 0.35
CA VAL A 6 3.35 2.82 0.48
C VAL A 6 4.59 2.79 1.39
N HIS A 7 5.56 3.69 1.22
CA HIS A 7 6.78 3.70 2.03
C HIS A 7 6.49 3.88 3.54
N TYR A 8 5.47 4.68 3.89
CA TYR A 8 5.07 4.88 5.27
C TYR A 8 4.52 3.59 5.88
N LEU A 9 3.65 2.89 5.15
CA LEU A 9 3.08 1.61 5.58
C LEU A 9 4.15 0.53 5.73
N LEU A 10 5.10 0.47 4.79
CA LEU A 10 6.24 -0.44 4.85
C LEU A 10 7.11 -0.15 6.08
N ALA A 11 7.51 1.10 6.30
CA ALA A 11 8.35 1.48 7.45
C ALA A 11 7.66 1.19 8.80
N ARG A 12 6.34 1.37 8.86
CA ARG A 12 5.54 1.16 10.08
C ARG A 12 5.32 -0.33 10.39
N HIS A 13 5.03 -1.14 9.38
CA HIS A 13 4.55 -2.52 9.56
C HIS A 13 5.53 -3.62 9.12
N PHE A 14 6.46 -3.33 8.21
CA PHE A 14 7.34 -4.31 7.57
C PHE A 14 8.82 -3.89 7.67
N LYS A 15 9.43 -4.15 8.83
CA LYS A 15 10.82 -3.76 9.11
C LYS A 15 11.84 -4.79 8.61
N GLY A 16 13.01 -4.32 8.19
CA GLY A 16 14.16 -5.15 7.84
C GLY A 16 13.85 -6.11 6.69
N ILE A 17 14.17 -7.39 6.87
CA ILE A 17 14.03 -8.45 5.85
C ILE A 17 12.60 -8.71 5.39
N TYR A 18 11.59 -8.12 6.03
CA TYR A 18 10.18 -8.31 5.70
C TYR A 18 9.63 -7.26 4.72
N GLN A 19 10.44 -6.29 4.30
CA GLN A 19 10.00 -5.22 3.41
C GLN A 19 9.39 -5.76 2.11
N ASP A 20 10.04 -6.73 1.46
CA ASP A 20 9.55 -7.33 0.21
C ASP A 20 8.21 -8.05 0.39
N ARG A 21 7.98 -8.67 1.55
CA ARG A 21 6.69 -9.27 1.89
C ARG A 21 5.61 -8.21 2.07
N GLY A 22 5.96 -7.08 2.67
CA GLY A 22 5.08 -5.92 2.80
C GLY A 22 4.66 -5.39 1.43
N VAL A 23 5.62 -5.23 0.51
CA VAL A 23 5.35 -4.80 -0.87
C VAL A 23 4.38 -5.76 -1.54
N ALA A 24 4.66 -7.07 -1.50
CA ALA A 24 3.80 -8.09 -2.08
C ALA A 24 2.37 -8.07 -1.50
N LEU A 25 2.23 -7.90 -0.17
CA LEU A 25 0.94 -7.82 0.48
C LEU A 25 0.16 -6.56 0.07
N LEU A 26 0.80 -5.39 0.02
CA LEU A 26 0.14 -4.16 -0.40
C LEU A 26 -0.41 -4.27 -1.83
N TRP A 27 0.39 -4.81 -2.76
CA TRP A 27 -0.07 -5.07 -4.13
C TRP A 27 -1.21 -6.07 -4.20
N HIS A 28 -1.15 -7.12 -3.40
CA HIS A 28 -2.25 -8.08 -3.30
C HIS A 28 -3.56 -7.43 -2.81
N LEU A 29 -3.48 -6.53 -1.83
CA LEU A 29 -4.65 -5.81 -1.31
C LEU A 29 -5.28 -4.88 -2.35
N ILE A 30 -4.45 -4.18 -3.15
CA ILE A 30 -4.93 -3.38 -4.29
C ILE A 30 -5.59 -4.29 -5.33
N ALA A 31 -4.92 -5.37 -5.73
CA ALA A 31 -5.43 -6.29 -6.75
C ALA A 31 -6.75 -6.99 -6.34
N THR A 32 -7.02 -7.10 -5.03
CA THR A 32 -8.25 -7.71 -4.49
C THR A 32 -9.30 -6.68 -4.05
N GLY A 33 -9.10 -5.39 -4.33
CA GLY A 33 -10.04 -4.32 -4.00
C GLY A 33 -10.25 -4.10 -2.50
N ARG A 34 -9.28 -4.52 -1.67
CA ARG A 34 -9.29 -4.31 -0.21
C ARG A 34 -8.76 -2.93 0.17
N VAL A 35 -7.94 -2.36 -0.71
CA VAL A 35 -7.34 -1.03 -0.60
C VAL A 35 -7.45 -0.39 -1.98
N GLU A 36 -7.74 0.89 -2.02
CA GLU A 36 -7.86 1.66 -3.24
C GLU A 36 -6.64 2.57 -3.42
N CYS A 37 -6.35 2.91 -4.68
CA CYS A 37 -5.30 3.83 -5.09
C CYS A 37 -5.67 4.48 -6.42
N ASP A 38 -4.92 5.50 -6.83
CA ASP A 38 -5.02 6.00 -8.20
C ASP A 38 -4.32 5.01 -9.12
N ILE A 39 -5.08 4.28 -9.94
CA ILE A 39 -4.56 3.25 -10.83
C ILE A 39 -3.79 3.85 -12.04
N THR A 40 -3.90 5.17 -12.25
CA THR A 40 -3.16 5.86 -13.30
C THR A 40 -1.72 6.20 -12.87
N GLU A 41 -1.46 6.18 -11.56
CA GLU A 41 -0.13 6.40 -10.98
C GLU A 41 0.72 5.10 -11.02
N PRO A 42 2.06 5.21 -11.10
CA PRO A 42 2.93 4.04 -11.09
C PRO A 42 2.87 3.29 -9.74
N LEU A 43 2.84 1.96 -9.78
CA LEU A 43 3.01 1.12 -8.58
C LEU A 43 4.43 1.24 -8.00
N ASN A 44 4.62 2.21 -7.10
CA ASN A 44 5.89 2.45 -6.43
C ASN A 44 5.70 2.86 -4.96
N GLN A 45 6.80 3.15 -4.26
CA GLN A 45 6.81 3.48 -2.83
C GLN A 45 6.14 4.81 -2.47
N TYR A 46 5.85 5.67 -3.44
CA TYR A 46 5.20 6.97 -3.27
C TYR A 46 3.69 6.92 -3.57
N LEU A 47 3.18 5.80 -4.09
CA LEU A 47 1.76 5.63 -4.33
C LEU A 47 0.97 5.79 -3.04
N GLU A 48 -0.05 6.65 -3.07
CA GLU A 48 -0.98 6.87 -1.97
C GLU A 48 -2.08 5.80 -1.98
N LEU A 49 -2.32 5.22 -0.81
CA LEU A 49 -3.33 4.19 -0.58
C LEU A 49 -4.41 4.72 0.35
N TRP A 50 -5.67 4.35 0.09
CA TRP A 50 -6.80 4.67 0.96
C TRP A 50 -7.75 3.49 1.13
N VAL A 51 -8.51 3.52 2.21
CA VAL A 51 -9.58 2.55 2.47
C VAL A 51 -10.91 3.31 2.40
N ALA A 52 -11.83 2.83 1.57
CA ALA A 52 -13.21 3.32 1.61
C ALA A 52 -13.78 3.03 3.00
N LYS A 53 -14.31 4.06 3.67
CA LYS A 53 -15.01 3.84 4.94
C LYS A 53 -16.23 2.94 4.66
N PRO A 54 -16.52 1.96 5.53
CA PRO A 54 -17.73 1.15 5.40
C PRO A 54 -19.00 2.00 5.46
#